data_AF-A0A9E5W9D5-F1
#
_entry.id   AF-A0A9E5W9D5-F1
#
_cell.length_a   1.000
_cell.length_b   1.000
_cell.length_c   1.000
_cell.angle_alpha   90.00
_cell.angle_beta   90.00
_cell.angle_gamma   90.00
#
_symmetry.space_group_name_H-M   'P 1'
#
loop_
_entity.id
_entity.type
_entity.pdbx_description
1 polymer ?
#
loop_
_entity_poly.entity_id
_entity_poly.type
_entity_poly.pdbx_seq_one_letter_code
_entity_poly.pdbx_strand_id
1 'polypeptide(L)' 'MKSIDEQILRTAKEIIVKFIEMGRLSPSNIHESFKDIYATVNETVKKAVSPEAPPDDKQD' A
#
# COMPACT_ATOMS: atom_id res chain seq x y z
N MET A 1 -6.26 -19.84 3.04
CA MET A 1 -6.33 -18.38 2.85
C MET A 1 -5.09 -17.94 2.10
N LYS A 2 -5.20 -16.97 1.18
CA LYS A 2 -4.02 -16.33 0.54
C LYS A 2 -3.19 -15.61 1.60
N SER A 3 -1.87 -15.58 1.46
CA SER A 3 -1.00 -14.92 2.45
C SER A 3 -1.32 -13.43 2.56
N ILE A 4 -1.00 -12.80 3.69
CA ILE A 4 -1.16 -11.35 3.88
C ILE A 4 -0.38 -10.59 2.80
N ASP A 5 0.82 -11.04 2.46
CA ASP A 5 1.64 -10.42 1.40
C ASP A 5 0.96 -10.49 0.03
N GLU A 6 0.32 -11.62 -0.30
CA GLU A 6 -0.43 -11.77 -1.55
C GLU A 6 -1.65 -10.84 -1.59
N GLN A 7 -2.32 -10.66 -0.45
CA GLN A 7 -3.44 -9.71 -0.34
C GLN A 7 -2.98 -8.26 -0.51
N ILE A 8 -1.85 -7.88 0.09
CA ILE A 8 -1.25 -6.55 -0.08
C ILE A 8 -0.93 -6.29 -1.56
N LEU A 9 -0.25 -7.24 -2.22
CA LEU A 9 0.10 -7.11 -3.64
C LEU A 9 -1.13 -7.01 -4.53
N ARG A 10 -2.17 -7.82 -4.27
CA ARG A 10 -3.41 -7.81 -5.04
C ARG A 10 -4.14 -6.47 -4.91
N THR A 11 -4.24 -5.95 -3.68
CA THR A 11 -4.87 -4.65 -3.41
C THR A 11 -4.11 -3.51 -4.08
N ALA A 12 -2.78 -3.47 -3.96
CA ALA A 12 -1.96 -2.46 -4.62
C ALA A 12 -2.14 -2.47 -6.15
N LYS A 13 -2.15 -3.66 -6.75
CA LYS A 13 -2.43 -3.85 -8.19
C LYS A 13 -3.83 -3.39 -8.58
N GLU A 14 -4.85 -3.62 -7.76
CA GLU A 14 -6.22 -3.19 -8.07
C GLU A 14 -6.35 -1.66 -8.02
N ILE A 15 -5.78 -1.02 -7.01
CA ILE A 15 -5.75 0.45 -6.90
C ILE A 15 -5.10 1.03 -8.15
N ILE A 16 -3.89 0.59 -8.51
CA ILE A 16 -3.17 1.21 -9.63
C ILE A 16 -3.91 1.05 -10.97
N VAL A 17 -4.50 -0.12 -11.21
CA VAL A 17 -5.31 -0.38 -12.41
C VAL A 17 -6.52 0.56 -12.44
N LYS A 18 -7.18 0.81 -11.30
CA LYS A 18 -8.30 1.77 -11.26
C LYS A 18 -7.88 3.20 -11.52
N PHE A 19 -6.72 3.65 -11.03
CA PHE A 19 -6.21 4.98 -11.36
C PHE A 19 -5.91 5.12 -12.87
N ILE A 20 -5.39 4.06 -13.50
CA ILE A 20 -5.15 4.04 -14.96
C ILE A 20 -6.48 4.06 -15.74
N GLU A 21 -7.43 3.20 -15.38
CA GLU A 21 -8.76 3.14 -16.00
C GLU A 21 -9.51 4.48 -15.90
N MET A 22 -9.34 5.20 -14.79
CA MET A 22 -9.93 6.54 -14.59
C MET A 22 -9.15 7.67 -15.27
N GLY A 23 -8.05 7.37 -15.98
CA GLY A 23 -7.18 8.38 -16.58
C GLY A 23 -6.48 9.30 -15.57
N ARG A 24 -6.36 8.86 -14.31
CA ARG A 24 -5.68 9.58 -13.22
C ARG A 24 -4.20 9.24 -13.11
N LEU A 25 -3.77 8.17 -13.79
CA LEU A 25 -2.37 7.74 -13.83
C LEU A 25 -2.04 7.19 -15.22
N SER A 26 -0.88 7.59 -15.75
CA SER A 26 -0.36 7.05 -17.01
C SER A 26 0.32 5.69 -16.78
N PRO A 27 0.10 4.67 -17.63
CA PRO A 27 0.84 3.41 -17.56
C PRO A 27 2.36 3.58 -17.59
N SER A 28 2.86 4.65 -18.22
CA SER A 28 4.31 4.94 -18.33
C SER A 28 4.99 5.25 -16.99
N ASN A 29 4.22 5.64 -15.97
CA ASN A 29 4.73 6.06 -14.66
C ASN A 29 4.37 5.08 -13.54
N ILE A 30 3.97 3.86 -13.89
CA ILE A 30 3.46 2.87 -12.94
C ILE A 30 4.50 2.48 -11.87
N HIS A 31 5.80 2.47 -12.20
CA HIS A 31 6.86 2.03 -11.29
C HIS A 31 7.03 2.92 -10.06
N GLU A 32 6.79 4.23 -10.21
CA GLU A 32 6.86 5.20 -9.13
C GLU A 32 5.63 5.03 -8.22
N SER A 33 4.43 5.19 -8.77
CA SER A 33 3.21 5.16 -7.96
C SER A 33 2.90 3.78 -7.37
N PHE A 34 3.33 2.69 -7.99
CA PHE A 34 3.12 1.35 -7.41
C PHE A 34 3.87 1.19 -6.09
N LYS A 35 5.06 1.76 -5.95
CA LYS A 35 5.84 1.69 -4.70
C LYS A 35 5.12 2.42 -3.58
N ASP A 36 4.62 3.62 -3.84
CA ASP A 36 3.91 4.44 -2.85
C ASP A 36 2.60 3.80 -2.41
N ILE A 37 1.82 3.30 -3.38
CA ILE A 37 0.56 2.57 -3.11
C ILE A 37 0.85 1.29 -2.32
N TYR A 38 1.85 0.51 -2.73
CA TYR A 38 2.22 -0.72 -2.03
C TYR A 38 2.67 -0.45 -0.60
N ALA A 39 3.53 0.55 -0.38
CA ALA A 39 3.99 0.95 0.95
C ALA A 39 2.80 1.35 1.85
N THR A 40 1.90 2.18 1.33
CA THR A 40 0.69 2.63 2.04
C THR A 40 -0.18 1.45 2.48
N VAL A 41 -0.46 0.50 1.58
CA VAL A 41 -1.27 -0.68 1.90
C VAL A 41 -0.54 -1.59 2.89
N ASN A 42 0.75 -1.86 2.65
CA ASN A 42 1.57 -2.71 3.50
C ASN A 42 1.65 -2.18 4.95
N GLU A 43 1.90 -0.89 5.12
CA GLU A 43 1.97 -0.25 6.44
C GLU A 43 0.63 -0.28 7.15
N THR A 44 -0.45 0.03 6.44
CA THR A 44 -1.82 0.00 7.00
C THR A 44 -2.17 -1.40 7.50
N VAL A 45 -1.92 -2.43 6.68
CA VAL A 45 -2.20 -3.82 7.05
C VAL A 45 -1.32 -4.27 8.20
N LYS A 46 0.00 -4.01 8.16
CA LYS A 46 0.94 -4.41 9.21
C LYS A 46 0.64 -3.75 10.55
N LYS A 47 0.28 -2.47 10.57
CA LYS A 47 -0.19 -1.77 11.78
C LYS A 47 -1.47 -2.40 12.34
N ALA A 48 -2.38 -2.85 11.49
CA ALA A 48 -3.62 -3.49 11.94
C ALA A 48 -3.40 -4.91 12.51
N VAL A 49 -2.41 -5.66 12.00
CA VAL A 49 -2.13 -7.04 12.46
C VAL A 49 -1.06 -7.14 13.55
N SER A 50 -0.30 -6.07 13.82
CA SER A 50 0.70 -6.01 14.88
C SER A 50 0.44 -4.81 15.81
N PRO A 51 -0.43 -4.97 16.82
CA PRO A 51 -0.83 -3.87 17.71
C PRO A 51 0.19 -3.48 18.80
N GLU A 52 1.43 -3.98 18.77
CA GLU A 52 2.41 -3.84 19.88
C GLU A 52 3.66 -2.99 19.60
N ALA A 53 3.56 -1.91 18.82
CA ALA A 53 4.60 -0.86 18.84
C ALA A 53 4.05 0.40 19.53
N PRO A 54 4.65 0.86 20.66
CA PRO A 54 4.23 2.10 21.31
C PRO A 54 4.41 3.30 20.35
N PRO A 55 3.65 4.40 20.54
CA PRO A 55 3.98 5.64 19.86
C PRO A 55 5.35 6.11 20.37
N ASP A 56 6.32 6.30 19.47
CA ASP A 56 7.55 7.04 19.76
C ASP A 56 7.14 8.51 19.89
N ASP A 57 6.63 8.85 21.08
CA ASP A 57 6.49 10.22 21.54
C ASP A 57 7.91 10.73 21.82
N LYS A 58 8.57 11.24 20.78
CA LYS A 58 9.70 12.15 20.95
C LYS A 58 9.19 13.57 20.83
N GLN A 59 8.63 14.00 21.96
CA GLN A 59 8.62 15.39 22.35
C GLN A 59 10.06 15.82 22.73
N ASP A 60 10.70 16.60 21.87
CA ASP A 60 11.66 17.66 22.21
C ASP A 60 11.63 18.75 21.12
#